data_AF-A0A9E6EFB9-F1
#
_entry.id   AF-A0A9E6EFB9-F1
#
_cell.length_a   1.000
_cell.length_b   1.000
_cell.length_c   1.000
_cell.angle_alpha   90.00
_cell.angle_beta   90.00
_cell.angle_gamma   90.00
#
_symmetry.space_group_name_H-M   'P 1'
#
loop_
_entity.id
_entity.type
_entity.pdbx_description
1 polymer ?
#
loop_
_entity_poly.entity_id
_entity_poly.type
_entity_poly.pdbx_seq_one_letter_code
_entity_poly.pdbx_strand_id
1 'polypeptide(L)'
;MPEDVEQKIKAIAAEILELPPAEFSEVQQLDRALQTIESVAMLEILVTLERTFQIELLEEEIRPLRQWHQLVELVRKKTAGKTTSMTEGNAG
;
A
#
# COMPACT_ATOMS: atom_id res chain seq x y z
N MET A 1 1.41 4.19 -14.63
CA MET A 1 0.13 3.54 -15.00
C MET A 1 -0.46 2.85 -13.77
N PRO A 2 -1.78 2.86 -13.57
CA PRO A 2 -2.43 2.34 -12.35
C PRO A 2 -2.25 0.82 -12.09
N GLU A 3 -1.99 0.03 -13.13
CA GLU A 3 -1.72 -1.42 -13.05
C GLU A 3 -0.36 -1.73 -12.39
N ASP A 4 0.61 -0.83 -12.49
CA ASP A 4 1.96 -0.99 -11.91
C ASP A 4 1.94 -0.90 -10.37
N VAL A 5 1.11 0.00 -9.82
CA VAL A 5 1.00 0.20 -8.37
C VAL A 5 0.54 -1.08 -7.69
N GLU A 6 -0.51 -1.71 -8.20
CA GLU A 6 -1.07 -2.91 -7.57
C GLU A 6 -0.12 -4.10 -7.63
N GLN A 7 0.52 -4.35 -8.78
CA GLN A 7 1.52 -5.42 -8.90
C GLN A 7 2.70 -5.20 -7.94
N LYS A 8 3.12 -3.95 -7.78
CA LYS A 8 4.22 -3.59 -6.89
C LYS A 8 3.87 -3.73 -5.42
N ILE A 9 2.64 -3.34 -5.01
CA ILE A 9 2.14 -3.60 -3.65
C ILE A 9 2.05 -5.12 -3.42
N LYS A 10 1.57 -5.91 -4.40
CA LYS A 10 1.55 -7.39 -4.31
C LYS A 10 2.94 -7.98 -4.09
N ALA A 11 3.94 -7.52 -4.85
CA ALA A 11 5.32 -7.99 -4.71
C ALA A 11 5.90 -7.71 -3.31
N ILE A 12 5.70 -6.50 -2.79
CA ILE A 12 6.12 -6.10 -1.44
C ILE A 12 5.48 -6.99 -0.37
N ALA A 13 4.16 -7.20 -0.46
CA ALA A 13 3.45 -8.02 0.51
C ALA A 13 3.88 -9.50 0.46
N ALA A 14 4.11 -10.04 -0.75
CA ALA A 14 4.56 -11.42 -0.92
C ALA A 14 5.98 -11.65 -0.36
N GLU A 15 6.88 -10.68 -0.56
CA GLU A 15 8.24 -10.71 -0.02
C GLU A 15 8.25 -10.70 1.51
N ILE A 16 7.52 -9.76 2.13
CA ILE A 16 7.49 -9.59 3.58
C ILE A 16 6.80 -10.77 4.29
N LEU A 17 5.78 -11.34 3.67
CA LEU A 17 5.06 -12.48 4.24
C LEU A 17 5.75 -13.83 3.97
N GLU A 18 6.89 -13.83 3.27
CA GLU A 18 7.65 -15.04 2.89
C GLU A 18 6.75 -16.14 2.28
N LEU A 19 5.75 -15.74 1.49
CA LEU A 19 4.73 -16.67 1.03
C LEU A 19 5.20 -17.50 -0.18
N PRO A 20 4.99 -18.83 -0.18
CA PRO A 20 5.25 -19.65 -1.35
C PRO A 20 4.25 -19.35 -2.48
N PRO A 21 4.68 -19.35 -3.76
CA PRO A 21 3.84 -18.97 -4.91
C PRO A 21 2.55 -19.80 -5.06
N ALA A 22 2.55 -21.02 -4.53
CA ALA A 22 1.42 -21.96 -4.61
C ALA A 22 0.29 -21.67 -3.60
N GLU A 23 0.53 -20.82 -2.59
CA GLU A 23 -0.46 -20.45 -1.57
C GLU A 23 -1.09 -19.08 -1.82
N PHE A 24 -0.64 -18.39 -2.86
CA PHE A 24 -1.07 -17.05 -3.21
C PHE A 24 -2.42 -17.07 -3.96
N SER A 25 -3.49 -17.40 -3.24
CA SER A 25 -4.84 -16.97 -3.60
C SER A 25 -4.92 -15.48 -3.29
N GLU A 26 -4.79 -14.65 -4.33
CA GLU A 26 -4.43 -13.21 -4.35
C GLU A 26 -5.21 -12.25 -3.42
N VAL A 27 -6.19 -12.73 -2.66
CA VAL A 27 -7.08 -11.92 -1.83
C VAL A 27 -7.25 -12.52 -0.42
N GLN A 28 -7.22 -13.84 -0.25
CA GLN A 28 -7.72 -14.47 0.97
C GLN A 28 -6.70 -14.57 2.11
N GLN A 29 -5.40 -14.70 1.82
CA GLN A 29 -4.39 -14.82 2.88
C GLN A 29 -3.98 -13.45 3.44
N LEU A 30 -3.93 -12.44 2.59
CA LEU A 30 -3.64 -11.09 3.06
C LEU A 30 -4.83 -10.47 3.81
N ASP A 31 -6.08 -10.76 3.43
CA ASP A 31 -7.26 -10.40 4.24
C ASP A 31 -7.21 -10.99 5.65
N ARG A 32 -6.60 -12.18 5.83
CA ARG A 32 -6.37 -12.75 7.17
C ARG A 32 -5.21 -12.08 7.91
N ALA A 33 -4.14 -11.70 7.22
CA ALA A 33 -3.02 -10.96 7.81
C ALA A 33 -3.39 -9.51 8.16
N LEU A 34 -4.28 -8.89 7.40
CA LEU A 34 -4.82 -7.54 7.59
C LEU A 34 -5.84 -7.45 8.73
N GLN A 35 -6.39 -8.57 9.21
CA GLN A 35 -7.31 -8.57 10.35
C GLN A 35 -6.65 -8.13 11.66
N THR A 36 -5.32 -8.13 11.73
CA THR A 36 -4.57 -7.55 12.84
C THR A 36 -3.60 -6.50 12.28
N ILE A 37 -4.04 -5.24 12.24
CA ILE A 37 -3.14 -4.08 11.98
C ILE A 37 -1.95 -4.05 12.96
N GLU A 38 -2.09 -4.71 14.11
CA GLU A 38 -1.04 -4.94 15.11
C GLU A 38 0.02 -5.98 14.70
N SER A 39 -0.16 -6.65 13.56
CA SER A 39 0.84 -7.58 13.03
C SER A 39 2.10 -6.84 12.59
N VAL A 40 3.26 -7.34 13.04
CA VAL A 40 4.59 -6.81 12.65
C VAL A 40 4.72 -6.77 11.12
N ALA A 41 4.26 -7.80 10.43
CA ALA A 41 4.31 -7.86 8.96
C ALA A 41 3.48 -6.75 8.29
N MET A 42 2.34 -6.37 8.89
CA MET A 42 1.53 -5.28 8.35
C MET A 42 2.23 -3.94 8.51
N LEU A 43 2.89 -3.69 9.66
CA LEU A 43 3.69 -2.48 9.87
C LEU A 43 4.86 -2.41 8.87
N GLU A 44 5.54 -3.51 8.62
CA GLU A 44 6.63 -3.58 7.64
C GLU A 44 6.13 -3.32 6.21
N ILE A 45 4.98 -3.85 5.84
CA ILE A 45 4.33 -3.56 4.55
C ILE A 45 4.06 -2.05 4.45
N LEU A 46 3.40 -1.46 5.45
CA LEU A 46 3.05 -0.03 5.45
C LEU A 46 4.29 0.86 5.31
N VAL A 47 5.34 0.62 6.12
CA VAL A 47 6.59 1.37 6.06
C VAL A 47 7.28 1.21 4.69
N THR A 48 7.24 0.01 4.10
CA THR A 48 7.83 -0.24 2.79
C THR A 48 7.05 0.45 1.67
N LEU A 49 5.72 0.52 1.79
CA LEU A 49 4.86 1.26 0.87
C LEU A 49 5.14 2.76 0.92
N GLU A 50 5.22 3.35 2.12
CA GLU A 50 5.56 4.76 2.31
C GLU A 50 6.90 5.10 1.65
N ARG A 51 7.94 4.27 1.86
CA ARG A 51 9.26 4.46 1.25
C ARG A 51 9.23 4.30 -0.27
N THR A 52 8.58 3.25 -0.76
CA THR A 52 8.57 2.89 -2.20
C THR A 52 7.81 3.92 -3.03
N PHE A 53 6.66 4.36 -2.52
CA PHE A 53 5.79 5.30 -3.22
C PHE A 53 6.04 6.75 -2.79
N GLN A 54 6.92 6.96 -1.80
CA GLN A 54 7.21 8.25 -1.19
C GLN A 54 5.93 8.98 -0.76
N ILE A 55 5.07 8.26 -0.04
CA ILE A 55 3.79 8.73 0.49
C ILE A 55 3.80 8.64 2.02
N GLU A 56 2.85 9.33 2.65
CA GLU A 56 2.57 9.21 4.08
C GLU A 56 1.18 8.57 4.25
N LEU A 57 1.12 7.49 5.03
CA LEU A 57 -0.08 6.74 5.34
C LEU A 57 -0.45 6.99 6.80
N LEU A 58 -1.49 7.79 7.03
CA LEU A 58 -1.91 8.14 8.39
C LEU A 58 -2.70 7.00 9.03
N GLU A 59 -2.58 6.87 10.35
CA GLU A 59 -3.27 5.81 11.09
C GLU A 59 -4.79 5.88 10.89
N GLU A 60 -5.39 7.08 10.86
CA GLU A 60 -6.82 7.24 10.59
C GLU A 60 -7.27 6.77 9.19
N GLU A 61 -6.36 6.74 8.22
CA GLU A 61 -6.62 6.27 6.85
C GLU A 61 -6.45 4.75 6.74
N ILE A 62 -5.54 4.18 7.52
CA ILE A 62 -5.22 2.75 7.55
C ILE A 62 -6.21 1.97 8.42
N ARG A 63 -6.55 2.48 9.61
CA ARG A 63 -7.42 1.83 10.59
C ARG A 63 -8.77 1.34 10.04
N PRO A 64 -9.48 2.06 9.14
CA PRO A 64 -10.74 1.59 8.58
C PRO A 64 -10.58 0.58 7.44
N LEU A 65 -9.36 0.35 6.93
CA LEU A 65 -9.14 -0.62 5.86
C LEU A 65 -9.42 -2.03 6.37
N ARG A 66 -10.18 -2.78 5.58
CA ARG A 66 -10.59 -4.16 5.85
C ARG A 66 -10.29 -5.11 4.69
N GLN A 67 -10.04 -4.55 3.51
CA GLN A 67 -9.85 -5.30 2.28
C GLN A 67 -8.66 -4.74 1.51
N TRP A 68 -7.93 -5.63 0.83
CA TRP A 68 -6.77 -5.29 0.01
C TRP A 68 -7.01 -4.14 -0.97
N HIS A 69 -8.13 -4.18 -1.71
CA HIS A 69 -8.41 -3.18 -2.73
C HIS A 69 -8.45 -1.76 -2.16
N GLN A 70 -8.83 -1.61 -0.88
CA GLN A 70 -8.90 -0.31 -0.20
C GLN A 70 -7.49 0.24 0.07
N LEU A 71 -6.53 -0.62 0.42
CA LEU A 71 -5.12 -0.23 0.56
C LEU A 71 -4.54 0.19 -0.79
N VAL A 72 -4.80 -0.59 -1.84
CA VAL A 72 -4.36 -0.26 -3.20
C VAL A 72 -4.92 1.09 -3.65
N GLU A 73 -6.21 1.33 -3.42
CA GLU A 73 -6.85 2.61 -3.72
C GLU A 73 -6.26 3.77 -2.91
N LEU A 74 -5.96 3.57 -1.62
CA LEU A 74 -5.33 4.58 -0.78
C LEU A 74 -3.94 4.97 -1.32
N VAL A 75 -3.09 3.97 -1.62
CA VAL A 75 -1.75 4.20 -2.20
C VAL A 75 -1.86 4.89 -3.57
N ARG A 76 -2.81 4.47 -4.42
CA ARG A 76 -3.08 5.13 -5.70
C ARG A 76 -3.49 6.60 -5.53
N LYS A 77 -4.37 6.91 -4.57
CA LYS A 77 -4.80 8.29 -4.28
C LYS A 77 -3.62 9.15 -3.81
N LYS A 78 -2.81 8.62 -2.89
CA LYS A 78 -1.64 9.33 -2.34
C LYS A 78 -0.56 9.59 -3.39
N THR A 79 -0.31 8.62 -4.26
CA THR A 79 0.66 8.76 -5.36
C THR A 79 0.17 9.72 -6.45
N ALA A 80 -1.12 9.70 -6.78
CA ALA A 80 -1.72 10.64 -7.73
C ALA A 80 -1.79 12.08 -7.19
N GLY A 81 -2.10 12.27 -5.90
CA GLY A 81 -2.12 13.58 -5.26
C GLY A 81 -0.76 14.28 -5.20
N LYS A 82 0.34 13.52 -5.30
CA LYS A 82 1.70 14.04 -5.29
C LYS A 82 2.07 14.79 -6.57
N THR A 83 1.43 14.48 -7.70
CA THR A 83 1.71 15.13 -8.99
C THR A 83 1.19 16.57 -9.05
N THR A 84 0.22 16.93 -8.21
CA THR A 84 -0.43 18.25 -8.26
C THR A 84 0.30 19.34 -7.45
N SER A 85 1.14 18.97 -6.48
CA SER A 85 1.79 19.94 -5.57
C SER A 85 3.13 20.51 -6.05
N MET A 86 3.58 20.22 -7.28
CA MET A 86 4.83 20.77 -7.83
C MET A 86 4.66 21.88 -8.90
N THR A 87 3.44 22.37 -9.14
CA THR A 87 3.15 23.35 -10.21
C THR A 87 2.71 24.74 -9.77
N GLU A 88 2.68 25.05 -8.47
CA GLU A 88 2.42 26.41 -7.99
C GLU A 88 3.66 26.98 -7.30
N GLY A 89 4.65 27.31 -8.12
CA GLY A 89 5.85 28.00 -7.69
C GLY A 89 6.45 28.77 -8.84
N ASN A 90 6.30 30.09 -8.78
CA ASN A 90 7.11 31.11 -9.45
C ASN A 90 6.69 31.56 -10.87
N ALA A 91 5.92 32.64 -10.91
CA ALA A 91 6.11 33.71 -11.89
C ALA A 91 6.01 35.04 -11.13
N GLY A 92 7.17 35.52 -10.68
CA GLY A 92 7.37 36.94 -10.34
C GLY A 92 7.49 37.82 -11.57
#